data_AF-A0A2R5F9Z1-F1
#
_entry.id   AF-A0A2R5F9Z1-F1
#
_cell.length_a   1.000
_cell.length_b   1.000
_cell.length_c   1.000
_cell.angle_alpha   90.00
_cell.angle_beta   90.00
_cell.angle_gamma   90.00
#
_symmetry.space_group_name_H-M   'P 1'
#
loop_
_entity.id
_entity.type
_entity.pdbx_description
1 polymer ?
#
loop_
_entity_poly.entity_id
_entity_poly.type
_entity_poly.pdbx_seq_one_letter_code
_entity_poly.pdbx_strand_id
1 'polypeptide(L)' 'MRTKLRPPTPEEVVAARRAAGLTQTEAAQLVSNAGAKGYRTWQRYEAPETNSDSRAIPIGLWEYFLLLTDQHPSLRVIQK' A
#
# COMPACT_ATOMS: atom_id res chain seq x y z
N MET A 1 16.96 9.85 -14.65
CA MET A 1 15.53 9.66 -15.01
C MET A 1 14.84 8.94 -13.86
N ARG A 2 13.62 9.35 -13.47
CA ARG A 2 12.86 8.67 -12.41
C ARG A 2 12.31 7.35 -12.94
N THR A 3 12.63 6.23 -12.30
CA THR A 3 12.00 4.94 -12.62
C THR A 3 10.57 4.96 -12.13
N LYS A 4 9.60 4.78 -13.04
CA LYS A 4 8.19 4.64 -12.64
C LYS A 4 7.95 3.25 -12.08
N LEU A 5 7.24 3.17 -10.96
CA LEU A 5 6.83 1.89 -10.39
C LEU A 5 5.70 1.25 -11.19
N ARG A 6 5.64 -0.09 -11.13
CA ARG A 6 4.55 -0.91 -11.67
C ARG A 6 3.41 -0.97 -10.64
N PRO A 7 2.16 -1.20 -11.05
CA PRO A 7 1.14 -1.68 -10.13
C PRO A 7 1.62 -2.97 -9.43
N PRO A 8 1.51 -3.07 -8.10
CA PRO A 8 1.92 -4.25 -7.37
C PRO A 8 0.88 -5.37 -7.48
N THR A 9 1.31 -6.62 -7.28
CA THR A 9 0.39 -7.75 -7.07
C THR A 9 -0.19 -7.72 -5.65
N PRO A 10 -1.31 -8.40 -5.38
CA PRO A 10 -1.85 -8.52 -4.02
C PRO A 10 -0.83 -9.05 -3.01
N GLU A 11 0.01 -10.00 -3.42
CA GLU A 11 1.07 -10.59 -2.59
C GLU A 11 2.17 -9.56 -2.26
N GLU A 12 2.55 -8.71 -3.21
CA GLU A 12 3.50 -7.62 -2.99
C GLU A 12 2.95 -6.59 -1.98
N VAL A 13 1.64 -6.30 -2.04
CA VAL A 13 0.96 -5.42 -1.05
C VAL A 13 0.98 -6.05 0.34
N VAL A 14 0.66 -7.34 0.47
CA VAL A 14 0.72 -8.07 1.75
C VAL A 14 2.14 -8.07 2.31
N ALA A 15 3.13 -8.35 1.45
CA ALA A 15 4.53 -8.45 1.85
C ALA A 15 5.05 -7.11 2.40
N ALA A 16 4.82 -6.01 1.68
CA ALA A 16 5.26 -4.68 2.12
C ALA A 16 4.55 -4.23 3.39
N ARG A 17 3.25 -4.53 3.54
CA ARG A 17 2.54 -4.22 4.79
C ARG A 17 3.12 -4.98 5.98
N ARG A 18 3.38 -6.28 5.81
CA ARG A 18 3.95 -7.11 6.88
C ARG A 18 5.39 -6.69 7.22
N ALA A 19 6.18 -6.31 6.22
CA ALA A 19 7.53 -5.78 6.43
C ALA A 19 7.52 -4.47 7.23
N ALA A 20 6.49 -3.64 7.07
CA ALA A 20 6.25 -2.44 7.88
C ALA A 20 5.66 -2.74 9.28
N GLY A 21 5.35 -4.00 9.61
CA GLY A 21 4.76 -4.38 10.89
C GLY A 21 3.30 -3.93 11.08
N LEU A 22 2.59 -3.58 10.00
CA LEU A 22 1.25 -2.99 10.08
C LEU A 22 0.13 -4.02 9.94
N THR A 23 -0.97 -3.81 10.67
CA THR A 23 -2.27 -4.39 10.36
C THR A 23 -2.89 -3.74 9.13
N GLN A 24 -3.92 -4.36 8.53
CA GLN A 24 -4.64 -3.78 7.39
C GLN A 24 -5.32 -2.44 7.75
N THR A 25 -5.77 -2.29 8.99
CA THR A 25 -6.34 -1.04 9.50
C THR A 25 -5.30 0.06 9.57
N GLU A 26 -4.13 -0.22 10.16
CA GLU A 26 -3.05 0.76 10.28
C GLU A 26 -2.49 1.16 8.90
N ALA A 27 -2.34 0.20 7.98
CA ALA A 27 -1.92 0.50 6.61
C ALA A 27 -2.92 1.42 5.89
N ALA A 28 -4.23 1.18 6.06
CA ALA A 28 -5.26 2.06 5.51
C ALA A 28 -5.24 3.46 6.12
N GLN A 29 -5.04 3.56 7.45
CA GLN A 29 -4.95 4.83 8.17
C GLN A 29 -3.68 5.62 7.82
N LEU A 30 -2.58 4.92 7.52
CA LEU A 30 -1.31 5.55 7.13
C LEU A 30 -1.45 6.39 5.86
N VAL A 31 -2.29 5.95 4.91
CA VAL A 31 -2.41 6.58 3.59
C VAL A 31 -3.76 7.26 3.35
N SER A 32 -4.69 7.22 4.30
CA SER A 32 -6.02 7.81 4.13
C SER A 32 -6.65 8.27 5.44
N ASN A 33 -7.57 9.24 5.34
CA ASN A 33 -8.38 9.70 6.47
C ASN A 33 -9.65 8.88 6.70
N ALA A 34 -9.80 7.70 6.07
CA ALA A 34 -11.00 6.85 6.17
C ALA A 34 -11.20 6.21 7.55
N GLY A 35 -10.27 6.45 8.47
CA GLY A 35 -10.29 5.94 9.84
C GLY A 35 -10.38 4.41 9.89
N ALA A 36 -11.03 3.88 10.93
CA ALA A 36 -11.16 2.44 11.13
C ALA A 36 -11.93 1.70 10.01
N LYS A 37 -12.66 2.41 9.13
CA LYS A 37 -13.39 1.79 8.01
C LYS A 37 -12.51 1.55 6.77
N GLY A 38 -11.30 2.12 6.74
CA GLY A 38 -10.35 1.97 5.62
C GLY A 38 -9.85 0.54 5.40
N TYR A 39 -9.90 -0.32 6.43
CA TYR A 39 -9.39 -1.70 6.34
C TYR A 39 -10.08 -2.53 5.24
N ARG A 40 -11.36 -2.30 4.95
CA ARG A 40 -12.09 -3.05 3.90
C ARG A 40 -11.51 -2.75 2.52
N THR A 41 -11.11 -1.51 2.28
CA THR A 41 -10.46 -1.11 1.03
C THR A 41 -9.09 -1.75 0.92
N TRP A 42 -8.32 -1.74 2.01
CA TRP A 42 -7.01 -2.39 2.05
C TRP A 42 -7.10 -3.90 1.85
N GLN A 43 -8.10 -4.55 2.45
CA GLN A 43 -8.39 -5.97 2.24
C GLN A 43 -8.61 -6.32 0.76
N ARG A 44 -9.28 -5.45 0.01
CA ARG A 44 -9.50 -5.64 -1.43
C ARG A 44 -8.21 -5.52 -2.24
N TYR A 45 -7.24 -4.72 -1.78
CA TYR A 45 -5.92 -4.64 -2.40
C TYR A 45 -5.07 -5.90 -2.17
N GLU A 46 -5.33 -6.63 -1.08
CA GLU A 46 -4.64 -7.87 -0.73
C GLU A 46 -5.39 -9.13 -1.16
N ALA A 47 -6.61 -8.98 -1.68
CA ALA A 47 -7.42 -10.09 -2.12
C ALA A 47 -6.84 -10.68 -3.42
N PRO A 48 -6.76 -12.03 -3.53
CA PRO A 48 -6.35 -12.69 -4.77
C PRO A 48 -7.17 -12.19 -5.96
N GLU A 49 -6.57 -12.08 -7.15
CA GLU A 49 -7.26 -11.57 -8.34
C GLU A 49 -8.48 -12.41 -8.75
N THR A 50 -8.56 -13.67 -8.32
CA THR A 50 -9.72 -14.54 -8.51
C THR A 50 -10.93 -14.16 -7.65
N ASN A 51 -10.74 -13.31 -6.65
CA ASN A 51 -11.81 -12.80 -5.80
C ASN A 51 -12.54 -11.65 -6.51
N SER A 52 -13.87 -11.73 -6.62
CA SER A 52 -14.70 -10.71 -7.26
C SER A 52 -14.62 -9.33 -6.61
N ASP A 53 -14.24 -9.26 -5.33
CA ASP A 53 -14.03 -8.01 -4.60
C ASP A 53 -12.58 -7.49 -4.70
N SER A 54 -11.67 -8.20 -5.38
CA SER A 54 -10.29 -7.77 -5.55
C SER A 54 -10.21 -6.46 -6.34
N ARG A 55 -9.27 -5.60 -5.93
CA ARG A 55 -9.04 -4.31 -6.57
C ARG A 55 -7.55 -4.01 -6.60
N ALA A 56 -7.04 -3.59 -7.75
CA ALA A 56 -5.68 -3.06 -7.84
C ALA A 56 -5.53 -1.80 -6.98
N ILE A 57 -4.47 -1.72 -6.18
CA ILE A 57 -4.11 -0.49 -5.46
C ILE A 57 -3.73 0.61 -6.47
N PRO A 58 -4.25 1.84 -6.35
CA PRO A 58 -3.84 2.93 -7.22
C PRO A 58 -2.34 3.20 -7.10
N ILE A 59 -1.63 3.35 -8.22
CA ILE A 59 -0.16 3.48 -8.23
C ILE A 59 0.35 4.63 -7.36
N GLY A 60 -0.32 5.79 -7.36
CA GLY A 60 0.07 6.91 -6.50
C GLY A 60 -0.09 6.61 -4.99
N LEU A 61 -1.10 5.83 -4.62
CA LEU A 61 -1.31 5.39 -3.24
C LEU A 61 -0.23 4.38 -2.83
N TRP A 62 0.17 3.50 -3.75
CA TRP A 62 1.26 2.55 -3.55
C TRP A 62 2.61 3.25 -3.36
N GLU A 63 2.97 4.19 -4.24
CA GLU A 63 4.20 4.97 -4.09
C GLU A 63 4.22 5.72 -2.74
N TYR A 64 3.08 6.30 -2.34
CA TYR A 64 2.96 6.99 -1.06
C TYR A 64 3.13 6.05 0.15
N PHE A 65 2.50 4.87 0.11
CA PHE A 65 2.66 3.85 1.15
C PHE A 65 4.13 3.43 1.31
N LEU A 66 4.82 3.16 0.20
CA LEU A 66 6.23 2.80 0.20
C LEU A 66 7.12 3.91 0.77
N LEU A 67 6.83 5.18 0.44
CA LEU A 67 7.56 6.32 0.99
C LEU A 67 7.39 6.44 2.50
N LEU A 68 6.17 6.32 3.00
CA LEU A 68 5.87 6.43 4.44
C LEU A 68 6.42 5.26 5.26
N THR A 69 6.71 4.13 4.61
CA THR A 69 7.26 2.93 5.27
C THR A 69 8.75 2.71 4.99
N ASP A 70 9.44 3.68 4.37
CA ASP A 70 10.86 3.61 3.96
C ASP A 70 11.19 2.39 3.06
N GLN A 71 10.20 1.92 2.29
CA GLN A 71 10.30 0.78 1.36
C GLN A 71 10.37 1.20 -0.11
N HIS A 72 10.35 2.51 -0.40
CA HIS A 72 10.41 2.97 -1.78
C HIS A 72 11.83 2.77 -2.36
N PRO A 73 11.99 2.09 -3.52
CA PRO A 73 13.29 1.60 -3.96
C PRO A 73 14.30 2.68 -4.35
N SER A 74 13.85 3.91 -4.61
CA SER A 74 14.70 5.00 -5.07
C SER A 74 14.46 6.35 -4.39
N LEU A 75 13.53 6.44 -3.43
CA LEU A 75 13.13 7.70 -2.80
C LEU A 75 12.94 7.46 -1.31
N ARG A 76 13.13 8.51 -0.50
CA ARG A 76 12.81 8.49 0.93
C ARG A 76 12.25 9.84 1.36
N VAL A 77 11.47 9.84 2.43
CA VAL A 77 10.98 11.07 3.05
C VAL A 77 12.10 11.69 3.88
N ILE A 78 12.32 13.00 3.72
CA ILE A 78 13.24 13.79 4.54
C ILE A 78 12.38 14.80 5.31
N GLN A 79 12.43 14.76 6.64
CA GLN A 79 11.78 15.76 7.49
C GLN A 79 12.57 17.08 7.42
N LYS A 80 11.85 18.19 7.40
CA LYS A 80 12.41 19.54 7.35
C LYS A 80 12.45 20.16 8.73
#